data_AF-A0A950YKX5-F1
#
_entry.id   AF-A0A950YKX5-F1
#
_cell.length_a   1.000
_cell.length_b   1.000
_cell.length_c   1.000
_cell.angle_alpha   90.00
_cell.angle_beta   90.00
_cell.angle_gamma   90.00
#
_symmetry.space_group_name_H-M   'P 1'
#
loop_
_entity.id
_entity.type
_entity.pdbx_description
1 polymer ?
#
loop_
_entity_poly.entity_id
_entity_poly.type
_entity_poly.pdbx_seq_one_letter_code
_entity_poly.pdbx_strand_id
1 'polypeptide(L)'
;MARIPYAAPEPLQQMLRRTPFPEDTSGNVFRILARAPSVGAGALNLIYAVLTETELDPRLREIVILRVAQRSGAAYAFAQHA
;
A
#
# COMPACT_ATOMS: atom_id res chain seq x y z
N MET A 1 5.78 11.09 -7.05
CA MET A 1 4.71 10.77 -8.02
C MET A 1 5.16 9.65 -8.93
N ALA A 2 4.25 8.78 -9.37
CA ALA A 2 4.59 7.65 -10.23
C ALA A 2 4.94 8.10 -11.66
N ARG A 3 5.78 7.31 -12.35
CA ARG A 3 6.12 7.53 -13.76
C ARG A 3 5.08 6.94 -14.74
N ILE A 4 4.10 6.22 -14.23
CA ILE A 4 3.01 5.63 -14.99
C ILE A 4 1.68 6.27 -14.57
N PRO A 5 0.69 6.36 -15.46
CA PRO A 5 -0.63 6.88 -15.11
C PRO A 5 -1.29 6.07 -14.01
N TYR A 6 -1.92 6.78 -13.07
CA TYR A 6 -2.76 6.17 -12.05
C TYR A 6 -4.00 5.51 -12.67
N ALA A 7 -4.50 4.44 -12.06
CA ALA A 7 -5.76 3.86 -12.49
C ALA A 7 -6.94 4.84 -12.31
N ALA A 8 -7.93 4.68 -13.19
CA ALA A 8 -9.26 5.26 -13.01
C ALA A 8 -9.90 4.70 -11.72
N PRO A 9 -10.93 5.38 -11.16
CA PRO A 9 -11.60 4.94 -9.94
C PRO A 9 -12.17 3.52 -10.02
N GLU A 10 -12.76 3.14 -11.16
CA GLU A 10 -13.44 1.85 -11.32
C GLU A 10 -12.51 0.63 -11.10
N PRO A 11 -11.34 0.51 -11.75
CA PRO A 11 -10.36 -0.55 -11.43
C PRO A 11 -9.92 -0.59 -9.97
N LEU A 12 -9.80 0.56 -9.32
CA LEU A 12 -9.43 0.62 -7.90
C LEU A 12 -10.54 0.03 -7.03
N GLN A 13 -11.79 0.46 -7.23
CA GLN A 13 -12.94 -0.05 -6.49
C GLN A 13 -13.11 -1.56 -6.67
N GLN A 14 -12.97 -2.06 -7.91
CA GLN A 14 -13.00 -3.50 -8.20
C GLN A 14 -11.91 -4.28 -7.44
N MET A 15 -10.71 -3.71 -7.32
CA MET A 15 -9.63 -4.32 -6.57
C MET A 15 -9.89 -4.29 -5.05
N LEU A 16 -10.35 -3.16 -4.51
CA LEU A 16 -10.60 -2.98 -3.07
C LEU A 16 -11.65 -3.96 -2.52
N ARG A 17 -12.70 -4.27 -3.31
CA ARG A 17 -13.71 -5.30 -2.98
C ARG A 17 -13.14 -6.70 -2.71
N ARG A 18 -11.87 -6.94 -3.04
CA ARG A 18 -11.16 -8.22 -2.84
C ARG A 18 -10.15 -8.17 -1.70
N THR A 19 -10.18 -7.11 -0.89
CA THR A 19 -9.20 -6.84 0.17
C THR A 19 -9.88 -6.39 1.46
N PRO A 20 -9.21 -6.45 2.63
CA PRO A 20 -9.74 -5.93 3.90
C PRO A 20 -9.79 -4.39 3.98
N PHE A 21 -9.22 -3.66 3.02
CA PHE A 21 -9.26 -2.21 3.02
C PHE A 21 -10.67 -1.67 2.71
N PRO A 22 -11.09 -0.56 3.34
CA PRO A 22 -12.34 0.12 3.00
C PRO A 22 -12.44 0.47 1.50
N GLU A 23 -13.63 0.39 0.92
CA GLU A 23 -13.85 0.67 -0.51
C GLU A 23 -13.57 2.13 -0.92
N ASP A 24 -13.64 3.06 0.04
CA ASP A 24 -13.31 4.48 -0.13
C ASP A 24 -11.80 4.77 0.07
N THR A 25 -11.00 3.74 0.34
CA THR A 25 -9.54 3.87 0.48
C THR A 25 -8.94 4.47 -0.78
N SER A 26 -8.17 5.54 -0.59
CA SER A 26 -7.48 6.23 -1.68
C SER A 26 -6.00 6.40 -1.36
N GLY A 27 -5.19 6.56 -2.41
CA GLY A 27 -3.76 6.76 -2.28
C GLY A 27 -3.02 6.36 -3.54
N ASN A 28 -1.82 6.92 -3.72
CA ASN A 28 -1.03 6.68 -4.92
C ASN A 28 -0.64 5.20 -5.07
N VAL A 29 -0.32 4.51 -3.97
CA VAL A 29 0.00 3.08 -3.99
C VAL A 29 -1.19 2.23 -4.45
N PHE A 30 -2.39 2.49 -3.92
CA PHE A 30 -3.61 1.78 -4.32
C PHE A 30 -3.93 1.98 -5.81
N ARG A 31 -3.83 3.22 -6.29
CA ARG A 31 -4.08 3.55 -7.71
C ARG A 31 -3.03 2.97 -8.66
N ILE A 32 -1.80 2.74 -8.19
CA ILE A 32 -0.76 2.07 -8.98
C ILE A 32 -1.00 0.56 -9.01
N LEU A 33 -1.32 -0.07 -7.88
CA LEU A 33 -1.59 -1.50 -7.82
C LEU A 33 -2.85 -1.88 -8.63
N ALA A 34 -3.84 -0.99 -8.70
CA ALA A 34 -5.01 -1.14 -9.56
C ALA A 34 -4.67 -1.23 -11.06
N ARG A 35 -3.45 -0.85 -11.49
CA ARG A 35 -2.99 -1.06 -12.87
C ARG A 35 -2.55 -2.50 -13.15
N ALA A 36 -2.34 -3.32 -12.13
CA ALA A 36 -1.90 -4.70 -12.23
C ALA A 36 -2.88 -5.65 -11.51
N PRO A 37 -4.11 -5.83 -12.03
CA PRO A 37 -5.18 -6.54 -11.32
C PRO A 37 -4.88 -8.01 -11.02
N SER A 38 -3.96 -8.64 -11.75
CA SER A 38 -3.49 -10.01 -11.48
C SER A 38 -2.76 -10.15 -10.15
N VAL A 39 -2.16 -9.07 -9.63
CA VAL A 39 -1.34 -9.09 -8.40
C VAL A 39 -1.78 -8.07 -7.35
N GLY A 40 -2.52 -7.02 -7.74
CA GLY A 40 -2.80 -5.86 -6.90
C GLY A 40 -3.53 -6.20 -5.59
N ALA A 41 -4.61 -6.99 -5.66
CA ALA A 41 -5.36 -7.38 -4.46
C ALA A 41 -4.51 -8.26 -3.53
N GLY A 42 -3.72 -9.19 -4.07
CA GLY A 42 -2.81 -10.02 -3.28
C GLY A 42 -1.73 -9.19 -2.58
N ALA A 43 -1.17 -8.20 -3.27
CA ALA A 43 -0.21 -7.26 -2.68
C ALA A 43 -0.84 -6.44 -1.54
N LEU A 44 -2.08 -5.97 -1.70
CA LEU A 44 -2.79 -5.25 -0.64
C LEU A 44 -3.09 -6.14 0.57
N ASN A 45 -3.48 -7.40 0.37
CA ASN A 45 -3.71 -8.33 1.48
C ASN A 45 -2.45 -8.56 2.30
N LEU A 46 -1.29 -8.70 1.63
CA LEU A 46 -0.01 -8.79 2.30
C LEU A 46 0.31 -7.51 3.09
N ILE A 47 0.13 -6.33 2.48
CA ILE A 47 0.36 -5.04 3.15
C ILE A 47 -0.53 -4.93 4.40
N TYR A 48 -1.82 -5.26 4.27
CA TYR A 48 -2.76 -5.24 5.39
C TYR A 48 -2.28 -6.14 6.53
N ALA A 49 -2.01 -7.42 6.26
CA ALA A 49 -1.56 -8.37 7.27
C ALA A 49 -0.28 -7.90 7.99
N VAL A 50 0.71 -7.38 7.25
CA VAL A 50 1.94 -6.83 7.83
C VAL A 50 1.64 -5.66 8.77
N LEU A 51 0.73 -4.76 8.36
CA LEU A 51 0.40 -3.55 9.10
C LEU A 51 -0.53 -3.76 10.30
N THR A 52 -1.38 -4.79 10.28
CA THR A 52 -2.46 -4.93 11.27
C THR A 52 -2.50 -6.26 12.01
N GLU A 53 -1.90 -7.33 11.48
CA GLU A 53 -2.04 -8.70 12.01
C GLU A 53 -0.74 -9.25 12.59
N THR A 54 0.37 -8.49 12.53
CA THR A 54 1.65 -8.88 13.15
C THR A 54 1.73 -8.50 14.62
N GLU A 55 2.46 -9.27 15.40
CA GLU A 55 2.66 -9.03 16.85
C GLU A 55 3.58 -7.84 17.17
N LEU A 56 4.24 -7.26 16.17
CA LEU A 56 5.11 -6.11 16.36
C LEU A 56 4.30 -4.89 16.82
N ASP A 57 4.76 -4.21 17.87
CA ASP A 57 4.15 -2.96 18.34
C ASP A 57 4.00 -1.96 17.17
N PRO A 58 2.85 -1.28 17.02
CA PRO A 58 2.62 -0.38 15.89
C PRO A 58 3.68 0.72 15.73
N ARG A 59 4.20 1.29 16.83
CA ARG A 59 5.26 2.31 16.73
C ARG A 59 6.58 1.70 16.27
N LEU A 60 6.93 0.52 16.79
CA LEU A 60 8.11 -0.20 16.33
C LEU A 60 7.99 -0.60 14.85
N ARG A 61 6.80 -0.98 14.40
CA ARG A 61 6.52 -1.28 12.99
C ARG A 61 6.81 -0.09 12.09
N GLU A 62 6.33 1.10 12.44
CA GLU A 62 6.62 2.31 11.67
C GLU A 62 8.12 2.66 11.64
N ILE A 63 8.83 2.50 12.77
CA ILE A 63 10.29 2.69 12.81
C ILE A 63 11.00 1.73 11.84
N VAL A 64 10.58 0.45 11.80
CA VAL A 64 11.12 -0.53 10.86
C VAL A 64 10.82 -0.13 9.41
N ILE A 65 9.58 0.29 9.11
CA ILE A 65 9.19 0.75 7.76
C ILE A 65 10.04 1.95 7.34
N LEU A 66 10.18 2.96 8.19
CA LEU A 66 10.99 4.15 7.92
C LEU A 66 12.47 3.79 7.72
N ARG A 67 13.01 2.87 8.53
CA ARG A 67 14.39 2.41 8.40
C ARG A 67 14.62 1.68 7.08
N VAL A 68 13.71 0.79 6.69
CA VAL A 68 13.77 0.07 5.40
C VAL A 68 13.60 1.05 4.24
N ALA A 69 12.66 2.00 4.32
CA ALA A 69 12.43 3.01 3.31
C ALA A 69 13.67 3.88 3.07
N GLN A 70 14.33 4.34 4.14
CA GLN A 70 15.58 5.08 4.04
C GLN A 70 16.70 4.25 3.39
N ARG A 71 16.85 2.98 3.79
CA ARG A 71 17.91 2.09 3.29
C ARG A 71 17.70 1.67 1.84
N SER A 72 16.45 1.61 1.38
CA SER A 72 16.07 1.24 0.01
C SER A 72 15.91 2.44 -0.93
N GLY A 73 16.00 3.68 -0.42
CA GLY A 73 15.73 4.88 -1.20
C GLY A 73 14.24 5.04 -1.57
N ALA A 74 13.32 4.41 -0.84
CA ALA A 74 11.89 4.47 -1.10
C ALA A 74 11.26 5.76 -0.53
N ALA A 75 11.53 6.90 -1.19
CA ALA A 75 11.07 8.21 -0.75
C ALA A 75 9.53 8.30 -0.54
N TYR A 76 8.75 7.60 -1.37
CA TYR A 76 7.29 7.54 -1.21
C TYR A 76 6.89 6.86 0.10
N ALA A 77 7.50 5.71 0.42
CA ALA A 77 7.20 4.99 1.66
C ALA A 77 7.61 5.81 2.87
N PHE A 78 8.79 6.46 2.83
CA PHE A 78 9.23 7.34 3.91
C PHE A 78 8.24 8.48 4.13
N ALA A 79 7.82 9.19 3.08
CA ALA A 79 6.89 10.30 3.19
C ALA A 79 5.47 9.91 3.63
N GLN A 80 5.03 8.68 3.36
CA GLN A 80 3.71 8.19 3.77
C GLN A 80 3.68 7.77 5.25
N HIS A 81 4.80 7.30 5.80
CA HIS A 81 4.88 6.69 7.12
C HIS A 81 5.56 7.56 8.19
N ALA A 82 6.14 8.70 7.79
CA ALA A 82 6.79 9.66 8.69
C ALA A 82 5.77 10.66 9.26
#